data_AF-A0A538FJH3-F1
#
_entry.id   AF-A0A538FJH3-F1
#
_cell.length_a   1.000
_cell.length_b   1.000
_cell.length_c   1.000
_cell.angle_alpha   90.00
_cell.angle_beta   90.00
_cell.angle_gamma   90.00
#
_symmetry.space_group_name_H-M   'P 1'
#
loop_
_entity.id
_entity.type
_entity.pdbx_description
1 polymer ?
#
loop_
_entity_poly.entity_id
_entity_poly.type
_entity_poly.pdbx_seq_one_letter_code
_entity_poly.pdbx_strand_id
1 'polypeptide(L)'
;FLIGGEIPQLGGNARAGSGWLVVEGDESDRTIAALRPEIAVVTNVDLDHHTEFASRAEVESLFADWLVAAPKAVRGDELEPVEVELAVPGDHNRQNAGVALAAVELAGYPRAEAARVLGEFRGATRRLELRGEVGGVDVVDSYAHHPRELAADIAAARDGGRVLALFQPHLYSRTRHLAPIAHASSLSRV
;
A
#
# COMPACT_ATOMS: atom_id res chain seq x y z
N PHE A 1 14.84 8.70 -4.46
CA PHE A 1 13.46 8.17 -4.59
C PHE A 1 12.49 9.32 -4.77
N LEU A 2 11.31 9.04 -5.32
CA LEU A 2 10.18 9.97 -5.48
C LEU A 2 8.89 9.18 -5.19
N ILE A 3 8.16 9.53 -4.15
CA ILE A 3 6.93 8.85 -3.73
C ILE A 3 5.85 9.87 -3.34
N GLY A 4 4.60 9.45 -3.28
CA GLY A 4 3.47 10.31 -2.92
C GLY A 4 3.40 10.59 -1.42
N GLY A 5 3.73 9.60 -0.58
CA GLY A 5 3.70 9.71 0.88
C GLY A 5 5.01 10.21 1.50
N GLU A 6 4.96 10.80 2.70
CA GLU A 6 6.18 11.15 3.44
C GLU A 6 6.70 9.96 4.25
N ILE A 7 8.01 9.74 4.21
CA ILE A 7 8.69 8.79 5.09
C ILE A 7 9.55 9.59 6.07
N PRO A 8 9.13 9.76 7.34
CA PRO A 8 9.87 10.56 8.32
C PRO A 8 11.32 10.11 8.51
N GLN A 9 11.56 8.79 8.50
CA GLN A 9 12.92 8.21 8.59
C GLN A 9 13.83 8.64 7.44
N LEU A 10 13.27 8.98 6.28
CA LEU A 10 13.98 9.45 5.10
C LEU A 10 13.86 10.97 4.92
N GLY A 11 13.25 11.68 5.88
CA GLY A 11 13.15 13.14 5.89
C GLY A 11 12.29 13.74 4.78
N GLY A 12 11.32 12.99 4.24
CA GLY A 12 10.38 13.49 3.23
C GLY A 12 9.92 12.42 2.23
N ASN A 13 9.42 12.88 1.08
CA ASN A 13 8.89 12.04 -0.01
C ASN A 13 9.78 12.03 -1.26
N ALA A 14 10.86 12.82 -1.28
CA ALA A 14 11.80 12.87 -2.38
C ALA A 14 13.23 13.08 -1.88
N ARG A 15 14.19 12.38 -2.49
CA ARG A 15 15.62 12.56 -2.21
C ARG A 15 16.45 12.16 -3.43
N ALA A 16 17.36 13.04 -3.84
CA ALA A 16 18.39 12.73 -4.83
C ALA A 16 19.51 11.87 -4.23
N GLY A 17 20.09 10.99 -5.02
CA GLY A 17 21.18 10.09 -4.62
C GLY A 17 21.88 9.50 -5.83
N SER A 18 22.78 8.56 -5.58
CA SER A 18 23.48 7.77 -6.61
C SER A 18 22.96 6.33 -6.64
N GLY A 19 22.96 5.72 -7.83
CA GLY A 19 22.50 4.33 -8.01
C GLY A 19 21.04 4.25 -8.44
N TRP A 20 20.28 3.36 -7.81
CA TRP A 20 18.88 3.12 -8.16
C TRP A 20 17.97 4.31 -7.81
N LEU A 21 17.09 4.66 -8.75
CA LEU A 21 15.98 5.56 -8.51
C LEU A 21 14.71 4.71 -8.28
N VAL A 22 14.13 4.83 -7.08
CA VAL A 22 12.83 4.23 -6.74
C VAL A 22 11.74 5.29 -6.91
N VAL A 23 10.69 4.98 -7.66
CA VAL A 23 9.57 5.89 -7.95
C VAL A 23 8.25 5.18 -7.69
N GLU A 24 7.31 5.86 -7.04
CA GLU A 24 5.90 5.43 -6.99
C GLU A 24 5.21 5.74 -8.32
N GLY A 25 4.60 4.73 -8.93
CA GLY A 25 3.79 4.90 -10.13
C GLY A 25 2.34 5.16 -9.76
N ASP A 26 1.72 6.15 -10.42
CA ASP A 26 0.29 6.45 -10.25
C ASP A 26 -0.51 5.80 -11.38
N GLU A 27 -1.36 4.85 -11.01
CA GLU A 27 -2.26 4.16 -11.94
C GLU A 27 -3.59 4.89 -12.15
N SER A 28 -3.94 5.85 -11.29
CA SER A 28 -5.28 6.45 -11.21
C SER A 28 -5.73 7.18 -12.47
N ASP A 29 -4.78 7.65 -13.27
CA ASP A 29 -4.96 8.31 -14.56
C ASP A 29 -4.15 7.63 -15.68
N ARG A 30 -3.73 6.37 -15.45
CA ARG A 30 -2.87 5.56 -16.33
C ARG A 30 -1.47 6.13 -16.60
N THR A 31 -1.02 7.19 -15.91
CA THR A 31 0.29 7.79 -16.16
C THR A 31 1.46 6.84 -15.88
N ILE A 32 1.27 5.82 -15.03
CA ILE A 32 2.20 4.72 -14.84
C ILE A 32 2.66 4.08 -16.16
N ALA A 33 1.78 4.02 -17.17
CA ALA A 33 2.10 3.47 -18.50
C ALA A 33 3.19 4.24 -19.25
N ALA A 34 3.51 5.47 -18.85
CA ALA A 34 4.61 6.25 -19.40
C ALA A 34 5.97 5.89 -18.78
N LEU A 35 5.98 5.26 -17.59
CA LEU A 35 7.20 4.83 -16.93
C LEU A 35 7.82 3.63 -17.67
N ARG A 36 9.16 3.61 -17.72
CA ARG A 36 9.95 2.53 -18.32
C ARG A 36 10.98 2.02 -17.31
N PRO A 37 10.55 1.32 -16.24
CA PRO A 37 11.45 0.88 -15.19
C PRO A 37 12.32 -0.31 -15.66
N GLU A 38 13.52 -0.43 -15.11
CA GLU A 38 14.32 -1.67 -15.25
C GLU A 38 13.74 -2.83 -14.43
N ILE A 39 13.06 -2.51 -13.33
CA ILE A 39 12.34 -3.45 -12.45
C ILE A 39 10.95 -2.86 -12.20
N ALA A 40 9.91 -3.46 -12.77
CA ALA A 40 8.53 -3.10 -12.48
C ALA A 40 8.02 -3.87 -11.26
N VAL A 41 7.24 -3.21 -10.41
CA VAL A 41 6.69 -3.80 -9.19
C VAL A 41 5.21 -3.45 -9.10
N VAL A 42 4.37 -4.46 -8.95
CA VAL A 42 2.94 -4.32 -8.68
C VAL A 42 2.64 -5.03 -7.36
N THR A 43 2.08 -4.32 -6.39
CA THR A 43 1.79 -4.87 -5.05
C THR A 43 0.50 -5.69 -5.06
N ASN A 44 -0.56 -5.17 -5.68
CA ASN A 44 -1.84 -5.81 -5.92
C ASN A 44 -2.54 -5.14 -7.11
N VAL A 45 -3.60 -5.75 -7.63
CA VAL A 45 -4.43 -5.19 -8.70
C VAL A 45 -5.89 -5.31 -8.34
N ASP A 46 -6.56 -4.16 -8.32
CA ASP A 46 -7.95 -4.05 -7.89
C ASP A 46 -8.71 -3.02 -8.70
N LEU A 47 -10.04 -3.19 -8.77
CA LEU A 47 -10.89 -2.19 -9.39
C LEU A 47 -11.12 -1.03 -8.42
N ASP A 48 -10.46 0.07 -8.70
CA ASP A 48 -10.63 1.39 -8.09
C ASP A 48 -10.58 2.46 -9.21
N HIS A 49 -10.56 3.75 -8.86
CA HIS A 49 -10.44 4.85 -9.80
C HIS A 49 -11.48 4.76 -10.92
N HIS A 50 -12.74 4.49 -10.52
CA HIS A 50 -13.87 4.22 -11.43
C HIS A 50 -14.22 5.33 -12.43
N THR A 51 -13.57 6.50 -12.32
CA THR A 51 -13.62 7.54 -13.35
C THR A 51 -12.78 7.19 -14.57
N GLU A 52 -11.70 6.44 -14.38
CA GLU A 52 -10.73 6.05 -15.39
C GLU A 52 -10.89 4.59 -15.83
N PHE A 53 -11.20 3.68 -14.88
CA PHE A 53 -11.36 2.25 -15.18
C PHE A 53 -12.81 1.79 -15.07
N ALA A 54 -13.29 1.15 -16.14
CA ALA A 54 -14.64 0.61 -16.19
C ALA A 54 -14.73 -0.79 -15.54
N SER A 55 -13.63 -1.54 -15.49
CA SER A 55 -13.64 -2.92 -14.99
C SER A 55 -12.28 -3.36 -14.46
N ARG A 56 -12.27 -4.39 -13.60
CA ARG A 56 -11.05 -5.01 -13.09
C ARG A 56 -10.14 -5.52 -14.22
N ALA A 57 -10.73 -6.09 -15.27
CA ALA A 57 -10.00 -6.59 -16.43
C ALA A 57 -9.21 -5.47 -17.14
N GLU A 58 -9.70 -4.23 -17.10
CA GLU A 58 -9.00 -3.10 -17.69
C GLU A 58 -7.76 -2.70 -16.88
N VAL A 59 -7.88 -2.69 -15.55
CA VAL A 59 -6.75 -2.46 -14.64
C VAL A 59 -5.71 -3.59 -14.78
N GLU A 60 -6.18 -4.84 -14.83
CA GLU A 60 -5.32 -6.01 -15.05
C GLU A 60 -4.58 -5.95 -16.39
N SER A 61 -5.25 -5.52 -17.47
CA SER A 61 -4.61 -5.34 -18.77
C SER A 61 -3.54 -4.26 -18.73
N LEU A 62 -3.81 -3.11 -18.10
CA LEU A 62 -2.84 -2.04 -17.95
C LEU A 62 -1.55 -2.53 -17.27
N PHE A 63 -1.68 -3.22 -16.13
CA PHE A 63 -0.53 -3.72 -15.39
C PHE A 63 0.16 -4.88 -16.11
N ALA A 64 -0.59 -5.77 -16.77
CA ALA A 64 0.00 -6.86 -17.55
C ALA A 64 0.89 -6.32 -18.68
N ASP A 65 0.40 -5.35 -19.45
CA ASP A 65 1.16 -4.72 -20.52
C ASP A 65 2.41 -3.99 -19.98
N TRP A 66 2.25 -3.28 -18.86
CA TRP A 66 3.35 -2.54 -18.23
C TRP A 66 4.44 -3.46 -17.67
N LEU A 67 4.05 -4.56 -17.01
CA LEU A 67 4.98 -5.55 -16.47
C LEU A 67 5.75 -6.27 -17.58
N VAL A 68 5.09 -6.63 -18.69
CA VAL A 68 5.73 -7.29 -19.85
C VAL A 68 6.74 -6.37 -20.53
N ALA A 69 6.53 -5.04 -20.51
CA ALA A 69 7.45 -4.08 -21.09
C ALA A 69 8.73 -3.87 -20.26
N ALA A 70 8.76 -4.27 -18.98
CA ALA A 70 9.91 -4.12 -18.11
C ALA A 70 10.87 -5.34 -18.21
N PRO A 71 12.20 -5.13 -18.15
CA PRO A 71 13.17 -6.23 -18.18
C PRO A 71 13.02 -7.25 -17.03
N LYS A 72 12.57 -6.77 -15.87
CA LYS A 72 12.34 -7.56 -14.66
C LYS A 72 11.04 -7.10 -14.00
N ALA A 73 10.34 -8.01 -13.33
CA ALA A 73 9.03 -7.74 -12.76
C ALA A 73 8.84 -8.47 -11.41
N VAL A 74 8.07 -7.85 -10.51
CA VAL A 74 7.57 -8.45 -9.27
C VAL A 74 6.05 -8.29 -9.21
N ARG A 75 5.36 -9.39 -8.92
CA ARG A 75 3.91 -9.48 -8.76
C ARG A 75 3.56 -9.89 -7.34
N GLY A 76 3.11 -8.92 -6.54
CA GLY A 76 2.81 -9.14 -5.12
C GLY A 76 1.59 -10.01 -4.86
N ASP A 77 0.70 -10.15 -5.84
CA ASP A 77 -0.41 -11.09 -5.85
C ASP A 77 0.04 -12.57 -5.97
N GLU A 78 1.28 -12.80 -6.38
CA GLU A 78 1.88 -14.14 -6.50
C GLU A 78 2.81 -14.48 -5.31
N LEU A 79 2.98 -13.55 -4.37
CA LEU A 79 3.87 -13.71 -3.21
C LEU A 79 3.08 -13.95 -1.93
N GLU A 80 3.54 -14.94 -1.16
CA GLU A 80 3.08 -15.15 0.20
C GLU A 80 3.68 -14.11 1.16
N PRO A 81 2.96 -13.74 2.24
CA PRO A 81 3.51 -12.90 3.31
C PRO A 81 4.83 -13.47 3.85
N VAL A 82 5.82 -12.60 4.08
CA VAL A 82 7.10 -13.05 4.62
C VAL A 82 7.09 -13.15 6.14
N GLU A 83 7.74 -14.18 6.65
CA GLU A 83 8.00 -14.38 8.08
C GLU A 83 9.30 -13.67 8.47
N VAL A 84 9.26 -12.33 8.53
CA VAL A 84 10.35 -11.49 9.03
C VAL A 84 9.85 -10.57 10.13
N GLU A 85 10.73 -10.24 11.08
CA GLU A 85 10.42 -9.28 12.13
C GLU A 85 10.36 -7.87 11.53
N LEU A 86 9.20 -7.21 11.66
CA LEU A 86 8.94 -5.87 11.16
C LEU A 86 8.52 -4.97 12.32
N ALA A 87 9.02 -3.73 12.36
CA ALA A 87 8.52 -2.74 13.30
C ALA A 87 7.09 -2.27 12.98
N VAL A 88 6.64 -2.44 11.73
CA VAL A 88 5.26 -2.17 11.31
C VAL A 88 4.39 -3.44 11.42
N PRO A 89 3.21 -3.39 12.07
CA PRO A 89 2.37 -4.56 12.28
C PRO A 89 1.52 -4.91 11.04
N GLY A 90 1.01 -6.14 10.99
CA GLY A 90 -0.04 -6.58 10.05
C GLY A 90 0.44 -7.38 8.84
N ASP A 91 -0.40 -8.31 8.37
CA ASP A 91 -0.12 -9.20 7.22
C ASP A 91 0.13 -8.44 5.92
N HIS A 92 -0.59 -7.33 5.69
CA HIS A 92 -0.37 -6.50 4.52
C HIS A 92 1.07 -5.93 4.49
N ASN A 93 1.63 -5.58 5.65
CA ASN A 93 3.02 -5.12 5.74
C ASN A 93 4.01 -6.27 5.54
N ARG A 94 3.68 -7.49 5.98
CA ARG A 94 4.46 -8.69 5.62
C ARG A 94 4.41 -8.98 4.12
N GLN A 95 3.27 -8.81 3.47
CA GLN A 95 3.16 -8.98 2.01
C GLN A 95 3.94 -7.90 1.27
N ASN A 96 3.78 -6.63 1.64
CA ASN A 96 4.55 -5.51 1.08
C ASN A 96 6.06 -5.71 1.30
N ALA A 97 6.47 -6.25 2.45
CA ALA A 97 7.85 -6.59 2.72
C ALA A 97 8.37 -7.67 1.78
N GLY A 98 7.57 -8.70 1.49
CA GLY A 98 7.90 -9.72 0.49
C GLY A 98 8.16 -9.13 -0.89
N VAL A 99 7.28 -8.24 -1.33
CA VAL A 99 7.42 -7.50 -2.59
C VAL A 99 8.70 -6.67 -2.63
N ALA A 100 8.97 -5.90 -1.57
CA ALA A 100 10.18 -5.08 -1.46
C ALA A 100 11.46 -5.92 -1.50
N LEU A 101 11.49 -7.06 -0.80
CA LEU A 101 12.63 -7.97 -0.79
C LEU A 101 12.89 -8.55 -2.18
N ALA A 102 11.85 -9.03 -2.87
CA ALA A 102 11.98 -9.55 -4.23
C ALA A 102 12.52 -8.49 -5.21
N ALA A 103 12.04 -7.25 -5.12
CA ALA A 103 12.52 -6.15 -5.95
C ALA A 103 14.00 -5.81 -5.69
N VAL A 104 14.41 -5.79 -4.42
CA VAL A 104 15.79 -5.51 -4.01
C VAL A 104 16.75 -6.63 -4.41
N GLU A 105 16.31 -7.89 -4.37
CA GLU A 105 17.07 -9.03 -4.91
C GLU A 105 17.29 -8.90 -6.42
N LEU A 106 16.25 -8.52 -7.18
CA LEU A 106 16.36 -8.27 -8.62
C LEU A 106 17.30 -7.10 -8.96
N ALA A 107 17.43 -6.14 -8.04
CA ALA A 107 18.36 -5.02 -8.12
C ALA A 107 19.82 -5.39 -7.75
N GLY A 108 20.07 -6.64 -7.35
CA GLY A 108 21.39 -7.19 -7.10
C GLY A 108 21.86 -7.11 -5.64
N TYR A 109 20.97 -6.79 -4.70
CA TYR A 109 21.31 -6.73 -3.28
C TYR A 109 20.95 -8.02 -2.54
N PRO A 110 21.75 -8.43 -1.52
CA PRO A 110 21.46 -9.66 -0.77
C PRO A 110 20.16 -9.55 0.05
N ARG A 111 19.27 -10.53 -0.09
CA ARG A 111 18.00 -10.62 0.65
C ARG A 111 18.16 -10.46 2.16
N ALA A 112 19.17 -11.13 2.74
CA ALA A 112 19.40 -11.13 4.18
C ALA A 112 19.75 -9.72 4.71
N GLU A 113 20.53 -8.96 3.96
CA GLU A 113 20.87 -7.58 4.31
C GLU A 113 19.64 -6.68 4.17
N ALA A 114 18.89 -6.84 3.07
CA ALA A 114 17.66 -6.10 2.82
C ALA A 114 16.60 -6.34 3.91
N ALA A 115 16.42 -7.60 4.35
CA ALA A 115 15.48 -7.96 5.42
C ALA A 115 15.84 -7.29 6.75
N ARG A 116 17.12 -7.21 7.10
CA ARG A 116 17.58 -6.52 8.31
C ARG A 116 17.23 -5.02 8.26
N VAL A 117 17.52 -4.35 7.14
CA VAL A 117 17.20 -2.92 6.96
C VAL A 117 15.69 -2.70 6.97
N LEU A 118 14.93 -3.59 6.33
CA LEU A 118 13.47 -3.52 6.27
C LEU A 118 12.81 -3.68 7.64
N GLY A 119 13.38 -4.49 8.53
CA GLY A 119 12.91 -4.61 9.92
C GLY A 119 12.97 -3.29 10.70
N GLU A 120 13.86 -2.36 10.31
CA GLU A 120 14.00 -1.04 10.93
C GLU A 120 12.98 0.00 10.39
N PHE A 121 12.20 -0.33 9.35
CA PHE A 121 11.21 0.57 8.76
C PHE A 121 10.02 0.81 9.69
N ARG A 122 9.71 2.07 9.96
CA ARG A 122 8.68 2.53 10.93
C ARG A 122 7.40 3.03 10.27
N GLY A 123 7.25 2.85 8.97
CA GLY A 123 6.06 3.28 8.24
C GLY A 123 6.20 4.64 7.54
N ALA A 124 5.18 4.96 6.76
CA ALA A 124 4.95 6.25 6.14
C ALA A 124 3.91 7.03 6.97
N THR A 125 3.87 8.36 6.83
CA THR A 125 2.83 9.17 7.49
C THR A 125 1.43 8.76 7.03
N ARG A 126 0.42 9.00 7.88
CA ARG A 126 -1.00 8.70 7.61
C ARG A 126 -1.29 7.23 7.29
N ARG A 127 -0.54 6.29 7.87
CA ARG A 127 -0.85 4.85 7.88
C ARG A 127 -0.85 4.36 9.31
N LEU A 128 -2.03 4.32 9.93
CA LEU A 128 -2.21 4.04 11.36
C LEU A 128 -1.27 4.85 12.25
N GLU A 129 -1.11 6.13 11.93
CA GLU A 129 -0.19 7.03 12.63
C GLU A 129 -0.81 7.47 13.97
N LEU A 130 -0.16 7.10 15.09
CA LEU A 130 -0.55 7.60 16.41
C LEU A 130 -0.32 9.12 16.49
N ARG A 131 -1.39 9.89 16.58
CA ARG A 131 -1.39 11.35 16.75
C ARG A 131 -1.28 11.78 18.20
N GLY A 132 -1.63 10.90 19.13
CA GLY A 132 -1.50 11.09 20.56
C GLY A 132 -2.50 10.27 21.36
N GLU A 133 -2.40 10.37 22.68
CA GLU A 133 -3.33 9.74 23.63
C GLU A 133 -4.04 10.83 24.44
N VAL A 134 -5.36 10.74 24.58
CA VAL A 134 -6.14 11.66 25.43
C VAL A 134 -7.07 10.85 26.32
N GLY A 135 -6.81 10.86 27.63
CA GLY A 135 -7.65 10.18 28.62
C GLY A 135 -7.71 8.66 28.45
N GLY A 136 -6.59 8.02 28.08
CA GLY A 136 -6.52 6.58 27.81
C GLY A 136 -7.09 6.16 26.45
N VAL A 137 -7.26 7.11 25.53
CA VAL A 137 -7.75 6.86 24.17
C VAL A 137 -6.68 7.27 23.16
N ASP A 138 -6.19 6.31 22.39
CA ASP A 138 -5.31 6.55 21.25
C ASP A 138 -6.07 7.19 20.09
N VAL A 139 -5.51 8.27 19.54
CA VAL A 139 -6.00 8.94 18.33
C VAL A 139 -5.07 8.57 17.18
N VAL A 140 -5.60 7.88 16.18
CA VAL A 140 -4.84 7.33 15.07
C VAL A 140 -5.34 7.93 13.75
N ASP A 141 -4.44 8.44 12.91
CA ASP A 141 -4.73 8.93 11.55
C ASP A 141 -4.37 7.88 10.50
N SER A 142 -5.27 7.65 9.55
CA SER A 142 -5.01 6.77 8.41
C SER A 142 -5.65 7.32 7.13
N TYR A 143 -4.93 7.19 6.02
CA TYR A 143 -5.37 7.55 4.69
C TYR A 143 -6.17 6.43 4.00
N ALA A 144 -6.42 5.33 4.69
CA ALA A 144 -7.26 4.25 4.18
C ALA A 144 -8.62 4.79 3.72
N HIS A 145 -8.92 4.55 2.45
CA HIS A 145 -10.18 4.98 1.84
C HIS A 145 -10.78 3.86 0.99
N HIS A 146 -10.00 2.83 0.66
CA HIS A 146 -10.51 1.62 0.04
C HIS A 146 -11.04 0.62 1.09
N PRO A 147 -12.12 -0.15 0.82
CA PRO A 147 -12.73 -1.05 1.81
C PRO A 147 -11.77 -2.07 2.44
N ARG A 148 -10.79 -2.56 1.68
CA ARG A 148 -9.76 -3.49 2.20
C ARG A 148 -8.76 -2.81 3.12
N GLU A 149 -8.33 -1.60 2.78
CA GLU A 149 -7.44 -0.81 3.62
C GLU A 149 -8.13 -0.50 4.96
N LEU A 150 -9.39 -0.07 4.91
CA LEU A 150 -10.19 0.18 6.10
C LEU A 150 -10.37 -1.08 6.95
N ALA A 151 -10.62 -2.24 6.32
CA ALA A 151 -10.75 -3.51 7.03
C ALA A 151 -9.43 -3.92 7.71
N ALA A 152 -8.29 -3.75 7.02
CA ALA A 152 -6.97 -4.04 7.56
C ALA A 152 -6.63 -3.11 8.74
N ASP A 153 -6.92 -1.81 8.60
CA ASP A 153 -6.71 -0.81 9.64
C ASP A 153 -7.55 -1.07 10.89
N ILE A 154 -8.84 -1.36 10.70
CA ILE A 154 -9.74 -1.69 11.81
C ILE A 154 -9.30 -3.00 12.49
N ALA A 155 -8.84 -3.99 11.73
CA ALA A 155 -8.31 -5.23 12.29
C ALA A 155 -7.06 -4.98 13.13
N ALA A 156 -6.12 -4.17 12.64
CA ALA A 156 -4.91 -3.80 13.36
C ALA A 156 -5.20 -2.98 14.62
N ALA A 157 -6.14 -2.04 14.57
CA ALA A 157 -6.51 -1.18 15.71
C ALA A 157 -7.34 -1.92 16.79
N ARG A 158 -7.92 -3.07 16.47
CA ARG A 158 -8.76 -3.85 17.40
C ARG A 158 -7.99 -4.71 18.39
N ASP A 159 -6.67 -4.78 18.29
CA ASP A 159 -5.83 -5.62 19.17
C ASP A 159 -5.83 -5.10 20.62
N GLY A 160 -6.92 -5.39 21.36
CA GLY A 160 -7.09 -5.13 22.79
C GLY A 160 -8.22 -4.19 23.20
N GLY A 161 -8.96 -3.54 22.28
CA GLY A 161 -9.86 -2.45 22.65
C GLY A 161 -11.06 -2.18 21.72
N ARG A 162 -11.84 -1.14 22.05
CA ARG A 162 -12.94 -0.65 21.21
C ARG A 162 -12.41 0.38 20.22
N VAL A 163 -12.80 0.26 18.96
CA VAL A 163 -12.41 1.19 17.89
C VAL A 163 -13.59 2.10 17.55
N LEU A 164 -13.36 3.42 17.59
CA LEU A 164 -14.26 4.43 17.01
C LEU A 164 -13.65 4.92 15.70
N ALA A 165 -14.25 4.56 14.56
CA ALA A 165 -13.78 4.98 13.26
C ALA A 165 -14.49 6.28 12.82
N LEU A 166 -13.75 7.38 12.70
CA LEU A 166 -14.23 8.61 12.06
C LEU A 166 -13.87 8.56 10.57
N PHE A 167 -14.80 8.08 9.74
CA PHE A 167 -14.56 7.94 8.31
C PHE A 167 -15.10 9.15 7.52
N GLN A 168 -14.23 9.78 6.72
CA GLN A 168 -14.62 10.78 5.72
C GLN A 168 -14.59 10.13 4.34
N PRO A 169 -15.74 9.94 3.66
CA PRO A 169 -15.75 9.41 2.30
C PRO A 169 -14.96 10.32 1.36
N HIS A 170 -14.03 9.75 0.60
CA HIS A 170 -13.22 10.50 -0.35
C HIS A 170 -13.87 10.44 -1.74
N LEU A 171 -14.40 11.57 -2.22
CA LEU A 171 -15.07 11.77 -3.52
C LEU A 171 -16.49 11.16 -3.65
N TYR A 172 -17.39 11.90 -4.31
CA TYR A 172 -18.78 11.47 -4.56
C TYR A 172 -18.86 10.22 -5.44
N SER A 173 -18.02 10.16 -6.48
CA SER A 173 -17.96 9.02 -7.41
C SER A 173 -17.55 7.72 -6.71
N ARG A 174 -16.52 7.75 -5.86
CA ARG A 174 -16.07 6.59 -5.07
C ARG A 174 -17.15 6.13 -4.08
N THR A 175 -17.78 7.05 -3.35
CA THR A 175 -18.89 6.74 -2.43
C THR A 175 -20.02 6.00 -3.15
N ARG A 176 -20.41 6.45 -4.35
CA ARG A 176 -21.49 5.84 -5.12
C ARG A 176 -21.18 4.39 -5.54
N HIS A 177 -19.94 4.08 -5.90
CA HIS A 177 -19.55 2.75 -6.37
C HIS A 177 -19.27 1.76 -5.22
N LEU A 178 -18.74 2.25 -4.08
CA LEU A 178 -18.31 1.40 -2.96
C LEU A 178 -19.37 1.24 -1.85
N ALA A 179 -20.37 2.12 -1.77
CA ALA A 179 -21.44 2.05 -0.75
C ALA A 179 -22.21 0.71 -0.68
N PRO A 180 -22.53 0.01 -1.80
CA PRO A 180 -23.21 -1.28 -1.74
C PRO A 180 -22.40 -2.37 -1.02
N ILE A 181 -21.08 -2.34 -1.15
CA ILE A 181 -20.14 -3.31 -0.55
C ILE A 181 -20.01 -3.07 0.97
N ALA A 182 -19.99 -1.80 1.39
CA ALA A 182 -19.96 -1.42 2.80
C ALA A 182 -21.25 -1.84 3.55
N HIS A 183 -22.42 -1.68 2.93
CA HIS A 183 -23.71 -2.07 3.52
C HIS A 183 -23.89 -3.58 3.69
N ALA A 184 -23.39 -4.39 2.75
CA ALA A 184 -23.44 -5.85 2.87
C ALA A 184 -22.60 -6.37 4.05
N SER A 185 -21.50 -5.68 4.37
CA SER A 185 -20.57 -6.06 5.43
C SER A 185 -21.09 -5.70 6.84
N SER A 186 -21.91 -4.65 6.96
CA SER A 186 -22.47 -4.20 8.26
C SER A 186 -23.67 -5.02 8.75
N LEU A 187 -24.30 -5.83 7.88
CA LEU A 187 -25.50 -6.61 8.22
C LEU A 187 -25.20 -8.00 8.80
N SER A 188 -23.94 -8.38 8.96
CA SER A 188 -23.55 -9.70 9.50
C SER A 188 -23.23 -9.72 11.00
N ARG A 189 -23.23 -8.57 11.69
CA ARG A 189 -22.93 -8.48 13.13
C ARG A 189 -23.69 -7.34 13.81
N VAL A 190 -24.99 -7.54 14.03
CA VAL A 190 -25.74 -6.94 15.15
C VAL A 190 -26.22 -8.07 16.04
#